data_AF-A0A924BHG1-F1
#
_entry.id   AF-A0A924BHG1-F1
#
_cell.length_a   1.000
_cell.length_b   1.000
_cell.length_c   1.000
_cell.angle_alpha   90.00
_cell.angle_beta   90.00
_cell.angle_gamma   90.00
#
_symmetry.space_group_name_H-M   'P 1'
#
loop_
_entity.id
_entity.type
_entity.pdbx_description
1 polymer ?
#
loop_
_entity_poly.entity_id
_entity_poly.type
_entity_poly.pdbx_seq_one_letter_code
_entity_poly.pdbx_strand_id
1 'polypeptide(L)'
;VSEKEHGADLYSSEMKLTPLGNGTYRANGQKYYIGNANEAGIVSTFGKMSDSGDFVFFAAESKNENFECVQNVVNSQSYVAEFFLNDYPINESDILSKGTEAWDTSLNTINICKYNLGWGAIGICTHAFYEAINHAANRSLFNHYVTDFPHIQHLLTDAYIRLIAMKLFTSRGSDYMRAASENDKRYLLYNPMVKMKVTTQGEEVINLLWDVIAAKGFEKSMFFEMAARDIRGLPKLEGTVHVNMALIIKFMANYFFFPDKFPEIIKRDELGNDDFLFNQGATKGLGKIRFHDYNIAYNSVDLPNLNVFKEQILIFKEFLFTARPSEEQTKDFDFLLNLGEIFTLVVYGQLIIENAKIYNIEDDVLDQIFNFMIRDFSKFALQIYSKPSSTEAQMQLSLKMIKKPIVNVERFDKIWKKYVYDLKDTYQMNE
;
A
#
# COMPACT_ATOMS: atom_id res chain seq x y z
N VAL A 1 -16.22 -6.88 9.65
CA VAL A 1 -15.44 -6.89 10.92
C VAL A 1 -15.72 -5.63 11.74
N SER A 2 -15.51 -4.44 11.15
CA SER A 2 -15.58 -3.14 11.83
C SER A 2 -16.93 -2.81 12.48
N GLU A 3 -16.85 -1.99 13.52
CA GLU A 3 -17.98 -1.44 14.28
C GLU A 3 -17.83 0.09 14.37
N LYS A 4 -18.91 0.79 14.75
CA LYS A 4 -18.96 2.27 14.68
C LYS A 4 -17.88 2.94 15.53
N GLU A 5 -17.64 2.43 16.73
CA GLU A 5 -16.62 2.94 17.66
C GLU A 5 -15.27 2.21 17.50
N HIS A 6 -15.24 1.08 16.78
CA HIS A 6 -14.08 0.17 16.72
C HIS A 6 -13.74 -0.20 15.27
N GLY A 7 -12.86 0.61 14.65
CA GLY A 7 -12.36 0.36 13.29
C GLY A 7 -11.11 -0.52 13.27
N ALA A 8 -9.98 0.02 13.72
CA ALA A 8 -8.69 -0.66 13.73
C ALA A 8 -8.46 -1.53 14.99
N ASP A 9 -9.21 -1.28 16.06
CA ASP A 9 -9.10 -2.00 17.33
C ASP A 9 -10.07 -3.19 17.38
N LEU A 10 -9.65 -4.31 16.78
CA LEU A 10 -10.44 -5.54 16.76
C LEU A 10 -10.64 -6.16 18.14
N TYR A 11 -9.78 -5.84 19.12
CA TYR A 11 -9.90 -6.35 20.48
C TYR A 11 -11.14 -5.82 21.18
N SER A 12 -11.67 -4.67 20.76
CA SER A 12 -12.80 -4.01 21.42
C SER A 12 -14.15 -4.37 20.80
N SER A 13 -14.23 -5.36 19.90
CA SER A 13 -15.49 -5.78 19.27
C SER A 13 -16.59 -6.08 20.30
N GLU A 14 -17.76 -5.50 20.07
CA GLU A 14 -18.96 -5.57 20.90
C GLU A 14 -20.03 -6.50 20.34
N MET A 15 -19.94 -6.91 19.07
CA MET A 15 -20.77 -7.98 18.51
C MET A 15 -20.63 -9.26 19.32
N LYS A 16 -21.73 -9.77 19.87
CA LYS A 16 -21.77 -10.94 20.75
C LYS A 16 -22.45 -12.12 20.08
N LEU A 17 -21.88 -13.30 20.28
CA LEU A 17 -22.52 -14.58 20.02
C LEU A 17 -22.78 -15.30 21.35
N THR A 18 -24.04 -15.43 21.73
CA THR A 18 -24.45 -16.01 23.03
C THR A 18 -24.87 -17.47 22.85
N PRO A 19 -24.21 -18.43 23.53
CA PRO A 19 -24.65 -19.83 23.52
C PRO A 19 -26.01 -20.00 24.20
N LEU A 20 -26.93 -20.73 23.57
CA LEU A 20 -28.22 -21.12 24.14
C LEU A 20 -28.27 -22.60 24.55
N GLY A 21 -27.24 -23.37 24.20
CA GLY A 21 -27.16 -24.82 24.39
C GLY A 21 -27.46 -25.61 23.12
N ASN A 22 -27.15 -26.91 23.12
CA ASN A 22 -27.42 -27.83 22.00
C ASN A 22 -26.88 -27.37 20.62
N GLY A 23 -25.74 -26.66 20.59
CA GLY A 23 -25.16 -26.16 19.35
C GLY A 23 -25.93 -24.99 18.72
N THR A 24 -26.79 -24.32 19.49
CA THR A 24 -27.52 -23.12 19.07
C THR A 24 -27.00 -21.89 19.79
N TYR A 25 -27.04 -20.77 19.07
CA TYR A 25 -26.50 -19.49 19.50
C TYR A 25 -27.40 -18.36 19.07
N ARG A 26 -27.15 -17.18 19.65
CA ARG A 26 -27.82 -15.96 19.28
C ARG A 26 -26.84 -14.83 19.10
N ALA A 27 -26.82 -14.23 17.91
CA ALA A 27 -25.97 -13.08 17.62
C ALA A 27 -26.71 -11.77 17.90
N ASN A 28 -26.03 -10.86 18.59
CA ASN A 28 -26.52 -9.52 18.89
C ASN A 28 -25.40 -8.49 18.74
N GLY A 29 -25.65 -7.45 17.96
CA GLY A 29 -24.73 -6.33 17.83
C GLY A 29 -24.80 -5.62 16.49
N GLN A 30 -23.99 -4.59 16.37
CA GLN A 30 -23.91 -3.72 15.20
C GLN A 30 -22.64 -4.01 14.41
N LYS A 31 -22.70 -3.84 13.09
CA LYS A 31 -21.53 -3.70 12.24
C LYS A 31 -21.64 -2.46 11.38
N TYR A 32 -20.49 -1.86 11.08
CA TYR A 32 -20.38 -0.58 10.41
C TYR A 32 -19.30 -0.64 9.33
N TYR A 33 -19.49 0.10 8.24
CA TYR A 33 -18.64 0.04 7.05
C TYR A 33 -18.55 -1.34 6.36
N ILE A 34 -19.67 -2.03 6.15
CA ILE A 34 -19.69 -3.37 5.54
C ILE A 34 -20.15 -3.30 4.08
N GLY A 35 -19.22 -3.51 3.14
CA GLY A 35 -19.54 -3.52 1.71
C GLY A 35 -20.58 -4.58 1.35
N ASN A 36 -21.54 -4.22 0.49
CA ASN A 36 -22.59 -5.08 -0.06
C ASN A 36 -23.53 -5.73 0.96
N ALA A 37 -23.52 -5.37 2.25
CA ALA A 37 -24.33 -6.06 3.26
C ALA A 37 -25.86 -5.89 3.08
N ASN A 38 -26.30 -5.02 2.16
CA ASN A 38 -27.69 -4.90 1.75
C ASN A 38 -28.17 -6.03 0.82
N GLU A 39 -27.28 -6.60 0.01
CA GLU A 39 -27.61 -7.61 -1.02
C GLU A 39 -26.78 -8.89 -0.94
N ALA A 40 -25.71 -8.92 -0.14
CA ALA A 40 -24.84 -10.08 -0.03
C ALA A 40 -25.61 -11.31 0.47
N GLY A 41 -25.55 -12.43 -0.26
CA GLY A 41 -26.22 -13.67 0.19
C GLY A 41 -25.76 -14.10 1.59
N ILE A 42 -24.47 -13.94 1.89
CA ILE A 42 -23.86 -14.23 3.18
C ILE A 42 -22.88 -13.10 3.55
N VAL A 43 -22.87 -12.73 4.82
CA VAL A 43 -21.97 -11.76 5.45
C VAL A 43 -21.17 -12.48 6.54
N SER A 44 -19.85 -12.60 6.35
CA SER A 44 -18.95 -13.13 7.39
C SER A 44 -18.80 -12.10 8.51
N THR A 45 -19.21 -12.48 9.71
CA THR A 45 -19.32 -11.57 10.86
C THR A 45 -18.35 -11.99 11.96
N PHE A 46 -17.50 -11.04 12.37
CA PHE A 46 -16.57 -11.19 13.50
C PHE A 46 -17.22 -10.71 14.78
N GLY A 47 -16.98 -11.38 15.90
CA GLY A 47 -17.43 -10.94 17.21
C GLY A 47 -16.75 -11.70 18.32
N LYS A 48 -17.40 -11.73 19.48
CA LYS A 48 -16.96 -12.49 20.65
C LYS A 48 -18.06 -13.39 21.19
N MET A 49 -17.66 -14.54 21.69
CA MET A 49 -18.49 -15.39 22.52
C MET A 49 -18.85 -14.66 23.81
N SER A 50 -20.12 -14.61 24.18
CA SER A 50 -20.58 -13.81 25.32
C SER A 50 -20.12 -14.36 26.69
N ASP A 51 -19.86 -15.66 26.77
CA ASP A 51 -19.55 -16.41 27.98
C ASP A 51 -18.04 -16.46 28.28
N SER A 52 -17.24 -16.69 27.25
CA SER A 52 -15.77 -16.83 27.34
C SER A 52 -15.03 -15.55 26.97
N GLY A 53 -15.63 -14.69 26.14
CA GLY A 53 -14.96 -13.55 25.52
C GLY A 53 -14.06 -13.94 24.34
N ASP A 54 -14.01 -15.22 23.97
CA ASP A 54 -13.22 -15.71 22.83
C ASP A 54 -13.74 -15.13 21.51
N PHE A 55 -12.83 -14.88 20.57
CA PHE A 55 -13.20 -14.40 19.25
C PHE A 55 -13.95 -15.46 18.44
N VAL A 56 -14.84 -15.03 17.55
CA VAL A 56 -15.60 -15.92 16.68
C VAL A 56 -15.86 -15.27 15.33
N PHE A 57 -15.81 -16.07 14.26
CA PHE A 57 -16.41 -15.74 12.96
C PHE A 57 -17.61 -16.64 12.70
N PHE A 58 -18.69 -16.06 12.21
CA PHE A 58 -19.88 -16.79 11.79
C PHE A 58 -20.50 -16.18 10.53
N ALA A 59 -21.27 -16.98 9.80
CA ALA A 59 -22.01 -16.55 8.62
C ALA A 59 -23.39 -16.00 9.01
N ALA A 60 -23.77 -14.85 8.44
CA ALA A 60 -25.11 -14.29 8.57
C ALA A 60 -25.70 -14.01 7.18
N GLU A 61 -26.94 -14.41 6.93
CA GLU A 61 -27.64 -14.14 5.67
C GLU A 61 -28.29 -12.76 5.74
N SER A 62 -28.00 -11.88 4.78
CA SER A 62 -28.48 -10.49 4.82
C SER A 62 -29.99 -10.34 4.63
N LYS A 63 -30.67 -11.39 4.12
CA LYS A 63 -32.11 -11.40 3.86
C LYS A 63 -32.94 -12.04 4.98
N ASN A 64 -32.30 -12.48 6.06
CA ASN A 64 -32.97 -12.99 7.25
C ASN A 64 -33.72 -11.86 7.98
N GLU A 65 -34.88 -12.15 8.59
CA GLU A 65 -35.68 -11.14 9.31
C GLU A 65 -34.97 -10.53 10.54
N ASN A 66 -34.02 -11.26 11.13
CA ASN A 66 -33.20 -10.80 12.25
C ASN A 66 -31.94 -10.03 11.80
N PHE A 67 -31.74 -9.84 10.49
CA PHE A 67 -30.71 -9.00 9.91
C PHE A 67 -31.33 -7.67 9.48
N GLU A 68 -30.97 -6.60 10.18
CA GLU A 68 -31.46 -5.26 9.89
C GLU A 68 -30.38 -4.46 9.16
N CYS A 69 -30.52 -4.27 7.85
CA CYS A 69 -29.71 -3.30 7.10
C CYS A 69 -30.23 -1.89 7.36
N VAL A 70 -29.46 -1.07 8.09
CA VAL A 70 -29.91 0.23 8.61
C VAL A 70 -29.82 1.32 7.57
N GLN A 71 -28.63 1.50 6.98
CA GLN A 71 -28.37 2.58 6.03
C GLN A 71 -27.15 2.29 5.16
N ASN A 72 -27.07 3.00 4.04
CA ASN A 72 -25.83 3.18 3.30
C ASN A 72 -25.03 4.33 3.94
N VAL A 73 -23.82 4.04 4.42
CA VAL A 73 -22.97 5.01 5.12
C VAL A 73 -22.06 5.80 4.17
N VAL A 74 -22.08 5.52 2.87
CA VAL A 74 -21.32 6.24 1.85
C VAL A 74 -22.19 6.71 0.69
N ASN A 75 -21.82 7.83 0.07
CA ASN A 75 -22.44 8.30 -1.17
C ASN A 75 -21.73 7.71 -2.40
N SER A 76 -21.74 6.38 -2.51
CA SER A 76 -21.10 5.63 -3.61
C SER A 76 -21.96 4.44 -4.02
N GLN A 77 -21.86 4.06 -5.31
CA GLN A 77 -22.56 2.90 -5.88
C GLN A 77 -22.16 1.57 -5.24
N SER A 78 -20.95 1.47 -4.65
CA SER A 78 -20.45 0.25 -4.02
C SER A 78 -21.21 -0.17 -2.75
N TYR A 79 -22.17 0.64 -2.30
CA TYR A 79 -23.05 0.46 -1.13
C TYR A 79 -22.34 -0.13 0.09
N VAL A 80 -22.08 0.73 1.08
CA VAL A 80 -21.43 0.30 2.32
C VAL A 80 -22.45 0.39 3.43
N ALA A 81 -22.85 -0.75 3.98
CA ALA A 81 -23.93 -0.85 4.94
C ALA A 81 -23.46 -0.69 6.38
N GLU A 82 -24.34 -0.09 7.18
CA GLU A 82 -24.49 -0.37 8.60
C GLU A 82 -25.58 -1.42 8.77
N PHE A 83 -25.35 -2.43 9.63
CA PHE A 83 -26.37 -3.43 9.95
C PHE A 83 -26.39 -3.81 11.43
N PHE A 84 -27.54 -4.29 11.90
CA PHE A 84 -27.70 -4.96 13.19
C PHE A 84 -28.08 -6.43 13.01
N LEU A 85 -27.57 -7.26 13.91
CA LEU A 85 -28.13 -8.58 14.17
C LEU A 85 -28.95 -8.47 15.45
N ASN A 86 -30.26 -8.72 15.33
CA ASN A 86 -31.23 -8.58 16.42
C ASN A 86 -31.73 -9.96 16.81
N ASP A 87 -31.16 -10.53 17.86
CA ASP A 87 -31.44 -11.89 18.30
C ASP A 87 -31.28 -12.93 17.16
N TYR A 88 -30.32 -12.71 16.26
CA TYR A 88 -30.14 -13.50 15.04
C TYR A 88 -29.79 -14.97 15.37
N PRO A 89 -30.54 -15.95 14.85
CA PRO A 89 -30.31 -17.36 15.15
C PRO A 89 -29.07 -17.89 14.42
N ILE A 90 -28.18 -18.54 15.17
CA ILE A 90 -26.96 -19.15 14.64
C ILE A 90 -26.90 -20.62 15.10
N ASN A 91 -26.56 -21.52 14.18
CA ASN A 91 -26.25 -22.91 14.49
C ASN A 91 -24.74 -23.14 14.48
N GLU A 92 -24.29 -24.25 15.08
CA GLU A 92 -22.88 -24.65 15.06
C GLU A 92 -22.30 -24.72 13.63
N SER A 93 -23.11 -25.12 12.64
CA SER A 93 -22.71 -25.18 11.22
C SER A 93 -22.42 -23.81 10.60
N ASP A 94 -22.94 -22.74 11.18
CA ASP A 94 -22.77 -21.37 10.66
C ASP A 94 -21.52 -20.71 11.24
N ILE A 95 -20.88 -21.34 12.22
CA ILE A 95 -19.63 -20.86 12.83
C ILE A 95 -18.45 -21.27 11.95
N LEU A 96 -17.69 -20.28 11.52
CA LEU A 96 -16.54 -20.45 10.62
C LEU A 96 -15.24 -20.75 11.39
N SER A 97 -15.05 -20.11 12.54
CA SER A 97 -13.90 -20.34 13.42
C SER A 97 -14.12 -19.74 14.82
N LYS A 98 -13.41 -20.27 15.82
CA LYS A 98 -13.50 -19.86 17.24
C LYS A 98 -12.10 -19.61 17.83
N GLY A 99 -12.04 -18.81 18.89
CA GLY A 99 -10.83 -18.56 19.68
C GLY A 99 -9.67 -18.00 18.86
N THR A 100 -8.48 -18.57 19.03
CA THR A 100 -7.26 -18.12 18.34
C THR A 100 -7.35 -18.25 16.82
N GLU A 101 -8.06 -19.26 16.30
CA GLU A 101 -8.25 -19.43 14.87
C GLU A 101 -9.05 -18.28 14.25
N ALA A 102 -10.10 -17.82 14.93
CA ALA A 102 -10.87 -16.65 14.48
C ALA A 102 -10.02 -15.38 14.47
N TRP A 103 -9.18 -15.19 15.49
CA TRP A 103 -8.22 -14.09 15.53
C TRP A 103 -7.23 -14.15 14.37
N ASP A 104 -6.56 -15.29 14.18
CA ASP A 104 -5.57 -15.46 13.13
C ASP A 104 -6.20 -15.28 11.74
N THR A 105 -7.42 -15.83 11.53
CA THR A 105 -8.19 -15.67 10.29
C THR A 105 -8.45 -14.19 9.97
N SER A 106 -8.81 -13.39 10.97
CA SER A 106 -9.11 -11.95 10.77
C SER A 106 -7.89 -11.21 10.19
N LEU A 107 -6.71 -11.44 10.76
CA LEU A 107 -5.48 -10.76 10.38
C LEU A 107 -4.90 -11.32 9.08
N ASN A 108 -5.00 -12.63 8.86
CA ASN A 108 -4.55 -13.29 7.64
C ASN A 108 -5.40 -12.88 6.42
N THR A 109 -6.72 -12.70 6.60
CA THR A 109 -7.61 -12.20 5.54
C THR A 109 -7.22 -10.79 5.12
N ILE A 110 -6.94 -9.91 6.09
CA ILE A 110 -6.52 -8.53 5.82
C ILE A 110 -5.22 -8.49 5.01
N ASN A 111 -4.30 -9.44 5.18
CA ASN A 111 -3.10 -9.52 4.34
C ASN A 111 -3.49 -9.65 2.85
N ILE A 112 -4.48 -10.47 2.51
CA ILE A 112 -4.92 -10.61 1.11
C ILE A 112 -5.60 -9.32 0.62
N CYS A 113 -6.46 -8.72 1.44
CA CYS A 113 -7.17 -7.49 1.08
C CYS A 113 -6.20 -6.32 0.79
N LYS A 114 -5.19 -6.15 1.64
CA LYS A 114 -4.14 -5.12 1.52
C LYS A 114 -3.47 -5.12 0.14
N TYR A 115 -3.11 -6.31 -0.32
CA TYR A 115 -2.40 -6.50 -1.58
C TYR A 115 -3.20 -5.98 -2.78
N ASN A 116 -4.51 -6.25 -2.82
CA ASN A 116 -5.38 -5.87 -3.94
C ASN A 116 -5.52 -4.34 -4.13
N LEU A 117 -5.41 -3.56 -3.05
CA LEU A 117 -5.51 -2.10 -3.13
C LEU A 117 -4.40 -1.46 -3.97
N GLY A 118 -3.19 -2.04 -3.96
CA GLY A 118 -2.08 -1.56 -4.78
C GLY A 118 -2.37 -1.69 -6.27
N TRP A 119 -2.96 -2.82 -6.69
CA TRP A 119 -3.40 -3.02 -8.07
C TRP A 119 -4.54 -2.08 -8.47
N GLY A 120 -5.49 -1.82 -7.55
CA GLY A 120 -6.51 -0.79 -7.74
C GLY A 120 -5.91 0.58 -8.02
N ALA A 121 -4.93 1.01 -7.21
CA ALA A 121 -4.23 2.28 -7.42
C ALA A 121 -3.50 2.34 -8.76
N ILE A 122 -2.80 1.27 -9.14
CA ILE A 122 -2.11 1.15 -10.44
C ILE A 122 -3.10 1.27 -11.60
N GLY A 123 -4.26 0.61 -11.53
CA GLY A 123 -5.30 0.65 -12.55
C GLY A 123 -5.86 2.06 -12.72
N ILE A 124 -6.27 2.70 -11.63
CA ILE A 124 -6.77 4.08 -11.61
C ILE A 124 -5.75 5.04 -12.23
N CYS A 125 -4.50 4.98 -11.77
CA CYS A 125 -3.44 5.86 -12.25
C CYS A 125 -3.11 5.61 -13.73
N THR A 126 -3.09 4.35 -14.17
CA THR A 126 -2.82 4.00 -15.57
C THR A 126 -3.86 4.60 -16.50
N HIS A 127 -5.14 4.51 -16.13
CA HIS A 127 -6.21 5.06 -16.95
C HIS A 127 -6.19 6.60 -16.97
N ALA A 128 -6.07 7.22 -15.79
CA ALA A 128 -5.98 8.67 -15.65
C ALA A 128 -4.78 9.25 -16.42
N PHE A 129 -3.68 8.50 -16.52
CA PHE A 129 -2.50 8.90 -17.29
C PHE A 129 -2.82 9.07 -18.77
N TYR A 130 -3.53 8.11 -19.38
CA TYR A 130 -3.91 8.18 -20.79
C TYR A 130 -4.83 9.37 -21.08
N GLU A 131 -5.82 9.63 -20.22
CA GLU A 131 -6.67 10.82 -20.37
C GLU A 131 -5.86 12.12 -20.30
N ALA A 132 -4.92 12.22 -19.35
CA ALA A 132 -4.08 13.41 -19.18
C ALA A 132 -3.12 13.65 -20.35
N ILE A 133 -2.42 12.61 -20.85
CA ILE A 133 -1.51 12.76 -22.00
C ILE A 133 -2.27 13.09 -23.28
N ASN A 134 -3.41 12.43 -23.55
CA ASN A 134 -4.24 12.72 -24.72
C ASN A 134 -4.78 14.16 -24.67
N HIS A 135 -5.22 14.61 -23.50
CA HIS A 135 -5.66 15.98 -23.31
C HIS A 135 -4.53 16.98 -23.59
N ALA A 136 -3.37 16.79 -22.95
CA ALA A 136 -2.24 17.70 -23.09
C ALA A 136 -1.70 17.74 -24.53
N ALA A 137 -1.63 16.59 -25.20
CA ALA A 137 -1.09 16.50 -26.55
C ALA A 137 -2.00 17.16 -27.60
N ASN A 138 -3.31 17.21 -27.36
CA ASN A 138 -4.29 17.77 -28.29
C ASN A 138 -4.74 19.19 -27.93
N ARG A 139 -4.30 19.74 -26.79
CA ARG A 139 -4.64 21.10 -26.35
C ARG A 139 -3.56 22.08 -26.78
N SER A 140 -3.96 23.15 -27.49
CA SER A 140 -3.07 24.27 -27.84
C SER A 140 -3.35 25.49 -26.96
N LEU A 141 -2.29 26.10 -26.44
CA LEU A 141 -2.28 27.36 -25.70
C LEU A 141 -1.12 28.22 -26.21
N PHE A 142 -1.37 29.51 -26.47
CA PHE A 142 -0.33 30.46 -26.89
C PHE A 142 0.48 29.97 -28.12
N ASN A 143 -0.18 29.33 -29.09
CA ASN A 143 0.42 28.73 -30.30
C ASN A 143 1.39 27.54 -30.05
N HIS A 144 1.34 26.94 -28.86
CA HIS A 144 2.09 25.74 -28.51
C HIS A 144 1.14 24.66 -28.01
N TYR A 145 1.48 23.38 -28.22
CA TYR A 145 0.76 22.30 -27.54
C TYR A 145 1.11 22.32 -26.05
N VAL A 146 0.19 21.87 -25.20
CA VAL A 146 0.45 21.81 -23.75
C VAL A 146 1.65 20.91 -23.44
N THR A 147 1.89 19.88 -24.25
CA THR A 147 3.07 19.02 -24.18
C THR A 147 4.40 19.68 -24.57
N ASP A 148 4.39 20.89 -25.15
CA ASP A 148 5.60 21.64 -25.48
C ASP A 148 6.17 22.38 -24.26
N PHE A 149 5.37 22.59 -23.21
CA PHE A 149 5.82 23.30 -22.01
C PHE A 149 6.70 22.40 -21.12
N PRO A 150 7.91 22.83 -20.74
CA PRO A 150 8.83 21.98 -19.97
C PRO A 150 8.23 21.45 -18.66
N HIS A 151 7.50 22.27 -17.91
CA HIS A 151 6.91 21.84 -16.64
C HIS A 151 5.87 20.72 -16.83
N ILE A 152 5.10 20.73 -17.92
CA ILE A 152 4.16 19.64 -18.26
C ILE A 152 4.92 18.35 -18.59
N GLN A 153 6.01 18.45 -19.35
CA GLN A 153 6.86 17.29 -19.65
C GLN A 153 7.41 16.67 -18.36
N HIS A 154 7.83 17.50 -17.40
CA HIS A 154 8.33 17.03 -16.11
C HIS A 154 7.23 16.35 -15.29
N LEU A 155 6.03 16.94 -15.20
CA LEU A 155 4.90 16.36 -14.46
C LEU A 155 4.50 14.99 -15.02
N LEU A 156 4.30 14.89 -16.34
CA LEU A 156 3.94 13.63 -17.00
C LEU A 156 5.04 12.58 -16.89
N THR A 157 6.30 12.98 -17.05
CA THR A 157 7.44 12.05 -16.88
C THR A 157 7.53 11.54 -15.46
N ASP A 158 7.33 12.40 -14.45
CA ASP A 158 7.37 11.98 -13.05
C ASP A 158 6.20 11.04 -12.71
N ALA A 159 4.99 11.36 -13.18
CA ALA A 159 3.82 10.52 -12.99
C ALA A 159 4.01 9.14 -13.64
N TYR A 160 4.55 9.10 -14.86
CA TYR A 160 4.85 7.86 -15.58
C TYR A 160 5.86 7.01 -14.81
N ILE A 161 6.98 7.60 -14.41
CA ILE A 161 8.06 6.87 -13.74
C ILE A 161 7.63 6.36 -12.37
N ARG A 162 6.84 7.13 -11.60
CA ARG A 162 6.21 6.67 -10.36
C ARG A 162 5.26 5.49 -10.62
N LEU A 163 4.45 5.55 -11.68
CA LEU A 163 3.56 4.46 -12.08
C LEU A 163 4.32 3.19 -12.48
N ILE A 164 5.46 3.31 -13.17
CA ILE A 164 6.33 2.15 -13.48
C ILE A 164 6.92 1.56 -12.19
N ALA A 165 7.41 2.39 -11.28
CA ALA A 165 7.90 1.93 -9.98
C ALA A 165 6.81 1.18 -9.19
N MET A 166 5.57 1.69 -9.20
CA MET A 166 4.41 1.04 -8.57
C MET A 166 4.16 -0.36 -9.14
N LYS A 167 4.18 -0.49 -10.47
CA LYS A 167 4.01 -1.76 -11.18
C LYS A 167 5.13 -2.74 -10.85
N LEU A 168 6.39 -2.29 -10.87
CA LEU A 168 7.55 -3.12 -10.59
C LEU A 168 7.54 -3.64 -9.16
N PHE A 169 7.30 -2.76 -8.17
CA PHE A 169 7.23 -3.17 -6.77
C PHE A 169 6.09 -4.15 -6.51
N THR A 170 4.88 -3.84 -6.99
CA THR A 170 3.68 -4.67 -6.73
C THR A 170 3.80 -6.04 -7.39
N SER A 171 4.26 -6.10 -8.64
CA SER A 171 4.48 -7.37 -9.34
C SER A 171 5.50 -8.23 -8.60
N ARG A 172 6.60 -7.64 -8.12
CA ARG A 172 7.59 -8.39 -7.34
C ARG A 172 7.07 -8.86 -5.99
N GLY A 173 6.31 -8.01 -5.30
CA GLY A 173 5.63 -8.38 -4.07
C GLY A 173 4.68 -9.56 -4.25
N SER A 174 4.11 -9.72 -5.45
CA SER A 174 3.27 -10.86 -5.84
C SER A 174 4.05 -12.16 -5.83
N ASP A 175 5.28 -12.17 -6.38
CA ASP A 175 6.14 -13.34 -6.36
C ASP A 175 6.45 -13.78 -4.92
N TYR A 176 6.77 -12.83 -4.05
CA TYR A 176 7.00 -13.11 -2.63
C TYR A 176 5.74 -13.61 -1.90
N MET A 177 4.56 -13.11 -2.26
CA MET A 177 3.30 -13.59 -1.69
C MET A 177 3.00 -15.02 -2.14
N ARG A 178 3.22 -15.35 -3.42
CA ARG A 178 3.01 -16.69 -3.99
C ARG A 178 4.08 -17.72 -3.60
N ALA A 179 5.25 -17.26 -3.17
CA ALA A 179 6.33 -18.11 -2.64
C ALA A 179 6.29 -18.22 -1.11
N ALA A 180 5.34 -17.55 -0.45
CA ALA A 180 5.25 -17.53 0.99
C ALA A 180 4.98 -18.93 1.57
N SER A 181 5.55 -19.18 2.74
CA SER A 181 5.38 -20.43 3.48
C SER A 181 5.54 -20.20 4.97
N GLU A 182 5.36 -21.23 5.79
CA GLU A 182 5.63 -21.14 7.23
C GLU A 182 7.08 -20.73 7.54
N ASN A 183 8.02 -21.12 6.69
CA ASN A 183 9.45 -20.85 6.82
C ASN A 183 9.91 -19.59 6.09
N ASP A 184 9.11 -19.05 5.17
CA ASP A 184 9.39 -17.81 4.45
C ASP A 184 8.20 -16.85 4.52
N LYS A 185 8.31 -15.90 5.46
CA LYS A 185 7.26 -14.92 5.74
C LYS A 185 7.66 -13.50 5.33
N ARG A 186 8.62 -13.34 4.41
CA ARG A 186 9.10 -12.02 3.95
C ARG A 186 8.01 -11.17 3.32
N TYR A 187 6.98 -11.80 2.73
CA TYR A 187 5.79 -11.12 2.21
C TYR A 187 5.10 -10.21 3.25
N LEU A 188 5.24 -10.47 4.56
CA LEU A 188 4.67 -9.65 5.62
C LEU A 188 5.29 -8.25 5.74
N LEU A 189 6.43 -7.99 5.11
CA LEU A 189 6.96 -6.63 4.90
C LEU A 189 6.41 -6.03 3.60
N TYR A 190 6.50 -6.78 2.50
CA TYR A 190 6.22 -6.27 1.16
C TYR A 190 4.73 -6.00 0.93
N ASN A 191 3.84 -6.83 1.46
CA ASN A 191 2.41 -6.69 1.25
C ASN A 191 1.82 -5.43 1.93
N PRO A 192 2.09 -5.14 3.22
CA PRO A 192 1.75 -3.85 3.81
C PRO A 192 2.32 -2.66 3.02
N MET A 193 3.51 -2.81 2.43
CA MET A 193 4.08 -1.78 1.56
C MET A 193 3.33 -1.61 0.24
N VAL A 194 2.85 -2.68 -0.40
CA VAL A 194 1.93 -2.56 -1.55
C VAL A 194 0.72 -1.74 -1.13
N LYS A 195 0.13 -2.08 0.01
CA LYS A 195 -1.04 -1.36 0.47
C LYS A 195 -0.76 0.11 0.78
N MET A 196 0.35 0.45 1.45
CA MET A 196 0.58 1.84 1.87
C MET A 196 1.40 2.65 0.87
N LYS A 197 2.57 2.17 0.45
CA LYS A 197 3.50 2.92 -0.40
C LYS A 197 2.96 3.04 -1.81
N VAL A 198 2.44 1.97 -2.40
CA VAL A 198 1.95 2.01 -3.78
C VAL A 198 0.69 2.88 -3.87
N THR A 199 -0.22 2.78 -2.90
CA THR A 199 -1.43 3.63 -2.91
C THR A 199 -1.12 5.11 -2.65
N THR A 200 -0.16 5.45 -1.79
CA THR A 200 0.27 6.85 -1.60
C THR A 200 1.04 7.40 -2.80
N GLN A 201 1.83 6.58 -3.48
CA GLN A 201 2.39 6.95 -4.79
C GLN A 201 1.28 7.15 -5.83
N GLY A 202 0.19 6.39 -5.75
CA GLY A 202 -0.99 6.62 -6.59
C GLY A 202 -1.65 7.99 -6.36
N GLU A 203 -1.77 8.43 -5.10
CA GLU A 203 -2.23 9.81 -4.82
C GLU A 203 -1.30 10.86 -5.45
N GLU A 204 0.02 10.66 -5.38
CA GLU A 204 1.00 11.57 -5.97
C GLU A 204 0.91 11.58 -7.50
N VAL A 205 0.78 10.42 -8.14
CA VAL A 205 0.59 10.31 -9.60
C VAL A 205 -0.65 11.07 -10.03
N ILE A 206 -1.78 10.91 -9.34
CA ILE A 206 -3.01 11.64 -9.67
C ILE A 206 -2.85 13.14 -9.46
N ASN A 207 -2.14 13.59 -8.41
CA ASN A 207 -1.89 15.03 -8.22
C ASN A 207 -1.09 15.62 -9.38
N LEU A 208 -0.01 14.94 -9.80
CA LEU A 208 0.82 15.36 -10.94
C LEU A 208 0.01 15.43 -12.24
N LEU A 209 -0.86 14.45 -12.47
CA LEU A 209 -1.73 14.42 -13.65
C LEU A 209 -2.84 15.47 -13.57
N TRP A 210 -3.32 15.80 -12.37
CA TRP A 210 -4.36 16.82 -12.21
C TRP A 210 -3.84 18.21 -12.57
N ASP A 211 -2.58 18.50 -12.23
CA ASP A 211 -1.90 19.74 -12.64
C ASP A 211 -1.76 19.84 -14.18
N VAL A 212 -1.75 18.72 -14.89
CA VAL A 212 -1.69 18.66 -16.37
C VAL A 212 -3.08 18.80 -17.01
N ILE A 213 -4.07 18.06 -16.50
CA ILE A 213 -5.43 18.03 -17.07
C ILE A 213 -6.28 19.24 -16.64
N ALA A 214 -5.88 19.87 -15.53
CA ALA A 214 -6.46 21.08 -14.96
C ALA A 214 -8.00 20.99 -14.82
N ALA A 215 -8.71 22.02 -15.30
CA ALA A 215 -10.15 22.14 -15.15
C ALA A 215 -10.95 21.00 -15.82
N LYS A 216 -10.36 20.33 -16.83
CA LYS A 216 -11.03 19.23 -17.54
C LYS A 216 -11.23 18.02 -16.61
N GLY A 217 -10.36 17.84 -15.61
CA GLY A 217 -10.50 16.78 -14.60
C GLY A 217 -11.74 16.89 -13.70
N PHE A 218 -12.48 18.01 -13.75
CA PHE A 218 -13.77 18.16 -13.05
C PHE A 218 -14.98 17.77 -13.91
N GLU A 219 -14.78 17.43 -15.18
CA GLU A 219 -15.89 17.08 -16.08
C GLU A 219 -16.48 15.72 -15.68
N LYS A 220 -17.80 15.70 -15.43
CA LYS A 220 -18.55 14.48 -15.04
C LYS A 220 -18.43 13.30 -16.00
N SER A 221 -18.02 13.56 -17.25
CA SER A 221 -17.89 12.56 -18.31
C SER A 221 -16.50 11.94 -18.39
N MET A 222 -15.55 12.43 -17.59
CA MET A 222 -14.19 11.89 -17.56
C MET A 222 -14.05 10.82 -16.49
N PHE A 223 -13.25 9.80 -16.77
CA PHE A 223 -12.81 8.88 -15.73
C PHE A 223 -11.99 9.62 -14.66
N PHE A 224 -11.22 10.63 -15.06
CA PHE A 224 -10.34 11.38 -14.17
C PHE A 224 -11.06 11.93 -12.93
N GLU A 225 -12.29 12.41 -13.05
CA GLU A 225 -13.04 12.96 -11.90
C GLU A 225 -13.25 11.89 -10.83
N MET A 226 -13.70 10.70 -11.24
CA MET A 226 -13.86 9.54 -10.36
C MET A 226 -12.51 9.06 -9.83
N ALA A 227 -11.48 8.99 -10.68
CA ALA A 227 -10.13 8.61 -10.30
C ALA A 227 -9.58 9.50 -9.17
N ALA A 228 -9.76 10.81 -9.31
CA ALA A 228 -9.28 11.80 -8.37
C ALA A 228 -9.96 11.73 -7.00
N ARG A 229 -11.24 11.36 -6.98
CA ARG A 229 -11.99 11.09 -5.74
C ARG A 229 -11.57 9.76 -5.11
N ASP A 230 -11.56 8.69 -5.89
CA ASP A 230 -11.49 7.32 -5.38
C ASP A 230 -10.07 6.93 -4.96
N ILE A 231 -9.02 7.48 -5.62
CA ILE A 231 -7.62 7.23 -5.24
C ILE A 231 -7.33 7.62 -3.78
N ARG A 232 -8.05 8.61 -3.26
CA ARG A 232 -7.86 9.11 -1.88
C ARG A 232 -8.35 8.13 -0.84
N GLY A 233 -9.24 7.20 -1.19
CA GLY A 233 -9.74 6.16 -0.30
C GLY A 233 -8.72 5.04 -0.05
N LEU A 234 -7.99 4.60 -1.07
CA LEU A 234 -7.16 3.39 -1.01
C LEU A 234 -6.09 3.41 0.12
N PRO A 235 -5.38 4.52 0.39
CA PRO A 235 -4.44 4.55 1.50
C PRO A 235 -5.08 4.47 2.90
N LYS A 236 -6.40 4.69 3.02
CA LYS A 236 -7.13 4.75 4.30
C LYS A 236 -7.82 3.43 4.63
N LEU A 237 -8.21 2.64 3.62
CA LEU A 237 -8.79 1.29 3.76
C LEU A 237 -7.76 0.28 4.30
N GLU A 238 -8.21 -0.92 4.72
CA GLU A 238 -7.35 -2.05 5.15
C GLU A 238 -6.24 -1.70 6.16
N GLY A 239 -6.64 -0.90 7.16
CA GLY A 239 -5.77 -0.28 8.15
C GLY A 239 -5.04 0.92 7.55
N THR A 240 -5.07 2.08 8.20
CA THR A 240 -4.48 3.31 7.65
C THR A 240 -2.98 3.17 7.31
N VAL A 241 -2.43 4.12 6.55
CA VAL A 241 -0.98 4.23 6.30
C VAL A 241 -0.19 4.12 7.61
N HIS A 242 -0.65 4.78 8.68
CA HIS A 242 -0.03 4.79 10.00
C HIS A 242 0.02 3.40 10.65
N VAL A 243 -1.09 2.65 10.58
CA VAL A 243 -1.17 1.29 11.13
C VAL A 243 -0.20 0.36 10.40
N ASN A 244 -0.14 0.44 9.07
CA ASN A 244 0.79 -0.37 8.28
C ASN A 244 2.25 0.08 8.49
N MET A 245 2.51 1.37 8.69
CA MET A 245 3.84 1.87 9.01
C MET A 245 4.35 1.33 10.34
N ALA A 246 3.50 1.34 11.37
CA ALA A 246 3.84 0.80 12.69
C ALA A 246 4.19 -0.70 12.64
N LEU A 247 3.58 -1.45 11.71
CA LEU A 247 3.96 -2.83 11.42
C LEU A 247 5.32 -2.90 10.72
N ILE A 248 5.52 -2.10 9.68
CA ILE A 248 6.73 -2.15 8.84
C ILE A 248 8.00 -1.79 9.61
N ILE A 249 7.94 -0.79 10.49
CA ILE A 249 9.10 -0.34 11.29
C ILE A 249 9.68 -1.49 12.14
N LYS A 250 8.87 -2.48 12.54
CA LYS A 250 9.32 -3.65 13.30
C LYS A 250 10.34 -4.51 12.52
N PHE A 251 10.36 -4.43 11.19
CA PHE A 251 11.30 -5.16 10.34
C PHE A 251 12.61 -4.40 10.11
N MET A 252 12.67 -3.10 10.38
CA MET A 252 13.78 -2.23 9.99
C MET A 252 15.14 -2.72 10.52
N ALA A 253 15.19 -3.15 11.78
CA ALA A 253 16.43 -3.65 12.37
C ALA A 253 16.93 -4.93 11.68
N ASN A 254 16.05 -5.92 11.49
CA ASN A 254 16.41 -7.18 10.84
C ASN A 254 16.75 -7.00 9.36
N TYR A 255 16.05 -6.11 8.68
CA TYR A 255 16.29 -5.80 7.27
C TYR A 255 17.69 -5.21 7.05
N PHE A 256 18.13 -4.26 7.89
CA PHE A 256 19.40 -3.57 7.68
C PHE A 256 20.62 -4.25 8.31
N PHE A 257 20.45 -4.90 9.46
CA PHE A 257 21.56 -5.28 10.33
C PHE A 257 21.65 -6.79 10.61
N PHE A 258 20.60 -7.56 10.33
CA PHE A 258 20.58 -9.00 10.60
C PHE A 258 20.04 -9.81 9.41
N PRO A 259 20.72 -9.72 8.23
CA PRO A 259 20.30 -10.49 7.06
C PRO A 259 20.47 -12.00 7.30
N ASP A 260 19.71 -12.80 6.56
CA ASP A 260 19.79 -14.26 6.53
C ASP A 260 19.82 -14.81 5.10
N LYS A 261 20.05 -16.11 4.99
CA LYS A 261 20.02 -16.84 3.71
C LYS A 261 18.62 -17.38 3.44
N PHE A 262 18.09 -17.03 2.28
CA PHE A 262 16.84 -17.53 1.73
C PHE A 262 17.07 -18.04 0.30
N PRO A 263 16.15 -18.81 -0.28
CA PRO A 263 16.19 -19.08 -1.71
C PRO A 263 15.90 -17.82 -2.53
N GLU A 264 16.47 -17.77 -3.74
CA GLU A 264 16.08 -16.80 -4.75
C GLU A 264 14.62 -17.04 -5.14
N ILE A 265 13.82 -15.98 -5.08
CA ILE A 265 12.42 -16.03 -5.49
C ILE A 265 12.35 -15.75 -6.98
N ILE A 266 11.96 -16.76 -7.76
CA ILE A 266 11.71 -16.62 -9.21
C ILE A 266 10.43 -15.81 -9.46
N LYS A 267 10.23 -15.38 -10.72
CA LYS A 267 8.93 -14.87 -11.17
C LYS A 267 7.88 -15.99 -11.00
N ARG A 268 6.74 -15.68 -10.39
CA ARG A 268 5.64 -16.61 -10.13
C ARG A 268 4.44 -16.25 -11.00
N ASP A 269 4.46 -16.63 -12.29
CA ASP A 269 3.36 -16.45 -13.25
C ASP A 269 2.71 -17.77 -13.70
N GLU A 270 3.22 -18.90 -13.20
CA GLU A 270 2.68 -20.22 -13.43
C GLU A 270 1.35 -20.45 -12.71
N LEU A 271 0.53 -21.35 -13.25
CA LEU A 271 -0.59 -21.92 -12.51
C LEU A 271 -0.06 -22.77 -11.36
N GLY A 272 -0.51 -22.51 -10.14
CA GLY A 272 -0.02 -23.18 -8.96
C GLY A 272 -1.04 -23.21 -7.84
N ASN A 273 -0.80 -24.08 -6.87
CA ASN A 273 -1.54 -24.10 -5.62
C ASN A 273 -1.02 -22.97 -4.73
N ASP A 274 -1.89 -22.04 -4.34
CA ASP A 274 -1.61 -20.92 -3.45
C ASP A 274 -2.29 -21.14 -2.08
N ASP A 275 -2.43 -22.39 -1.58
CA ASP A 275 -3.16 -22.72 -0.34
C ASP A 275 -2.59 -22.01 0.89
N PHE A 276 -1.30 -21.65 0.89
CA PHE A 276 -0.70 -20.87 1.97
C PHE A 276 -1.36 -19.49 2.11
N LEU A 277 -1.94 -18.94 1.05
CA LEU A 277 -2.75 -17.71 1.12
C LEU A 277 -3.90 -17.87 2.13
N PHE A 278 -4.50 -19.05 2.20
CA PHE A 278 -5.60 -19.39 3.09
C PHE A 278 -5.12 -20.03 4.41
N ASN A 279 -3.87 -20.51 4.48
CA ASN A 279 -3.29 -21.17 5.65
C ASN A 279 -1.97 -20.51 6.11
N GLN A 280 -2.01 -19.20 6.40
CA GLN A 280 -0.83 -18.40 6.78
C GLN A 280 -0.31 -18.69 8.21
N GLY A 281 -1.12 -19.42 9.01
CA GLY A 281 -0.84 -19.78 10.39
C GLY A 281 -0.91 -18.60 11.38
N ALA A 282 -0.26 -18.75 12.54
CA ALA A 282 -0.34 -17.79 13.64
C ALA A 282 0.27 -16.42 13.32
N THR A 283 -0.40 -15.34 13.73
CA THR A 283 -0.02 -13.94 13.43
C THR A 283 0.94 -13.33 14.44
N LYS A 284 1.90 -14.10 14.95
CA LYS A 284 2.88 -13.67 15.97
C LYS A 284 4.31 -13.78 15.46
N GLY A 285 5.24 -13.10 16.15
CA GLY A 285 6.68 -13.23 15.87
C GLY A 285 7.20 -12.40 14.70
N LEU A 286 6.48 -11.37 14.26
CA LEU A 286 6.88 -10.47 13.18
C LEU A 286 8.31 -9.93 13.34
N GLY A 287 8.69 -9.54 14.57
CA GLY A 287 10.04 -9.03 14.87
C GLY A 287 11.17 -10.07 14.78
N LYS A 288 10.86 -11.36 14.54
CA LYS A 288 11.85 -12.42 14.30
C LYS A 288 12.10 -12.65 12.80
N ILE A 289 11.28 -12.08 11.92
CA ILE A 289 11.41 -12.26 10.48
C ILE A 289 12.67 -11.54 10.01
N ARG A 290 13.50 -12.27 9.28
CA ARG A 290 14.71 -11.77 8.63
C ARG A 290 14.52 -11.70 7.13
N PHE A 291 15.45 -11.01 6.47
CA PHE A 291 15.44 -10.77 5.04
C PHE A 291 16.80 -11.12 4.45
N HIS A 292 16.86 -11.26 3.14
CA HIS A 292 18.14 -11.26 2.47
C HIS A 292 18.88 -9.95 2.66
N ASP A 293 20.19 -9.99 2.46
CA ASP A 293 20.97 -8.76 2.35
C ASP A 293 20.48 -7.95 1.14
N TYR A 294 19.83 -6.83 1.42
CA TYR A 294 19.33 -5.91 0.38
C TYR A 294 20.45 -5.40 -0.53
N ASN A 295 21.71 -5.39 -0.08
CA ASN A 295 22.85 -4.99 -0.91
C ASN A 295 23.03 -5.89 -2.14
N ILE A 296 22.52 -7.13 -2.13
CA ILE A 296 22.54 -8.01 -3.31
C ILE A 296 21.84 -7.32 -4.49
N ALA A 297 20.67 -6.72 -4.26
CA ALA A 297 19.96 -5.97 -5.30
C ALA A 297 20.71 -4.68 -5.66
N TYR A 298 21.04 -3.85 -4.67
CA TYR A 298 21.68 -2.55 -4.90
C TYR A 298 23.11 -2.60 -5.47
N ASN A 299 23.78 -3.75 -5.41
CA ASN A 299 25.09 -3.97 -6.04
C ASN A 299 24.99 -4.70 -7.39
N SER A 300 23.80 -5.15 -7.80
CA SER A 300 23.60 -5.82 -9.09
C SER A 300 23.53 -4.85 -10.28
N VAL A 301 23.41 -3.56 -10.00
CA VAL A 301 23.24 -2.49 -10.99
C VAL A 301 24.11 -1.29 -10.57
N ASP A 302 24.75 -0.63 -11.53
CA ASP A 302 25.56 0.57 -11.31
C ASP A 302 25.02 1.73 -12.15
N LEU A 303 24.29 2.63 -11.50
CA LEU A 303 23.62 3.77 -12.14
C LEU A 303 23.87 5.07 -11.36
N PRO A 304 23.97 6.23 -12.03
CA PRO A 304 24.29 7.50 -11.38
C PRO A 304 23.39 7.85 -10.20
N ASN A 305 22.06 7.84 -10.36
CA ASN A 305 21.15 8.14 -9.25
C ASN A 305 21.09 7.00 -8.23
N LEU A 306 21.21 5.75 -8.67
CA LEU A 306 21.26 4.63 -7.75
C LEU A 306 22.43 4.77 -6.75
N ASN A 307 23.59 5.25 -7.22
CA ASN A 307 24.75 5.50 -6.36
C ASN A 307 24.50 6.63 -5.36
N VAL A 308 23.85 7.73 -5.76
CA VAL A 308 23.43 8.79 -4.82
C VAL A 308 22.45 8.24 -3.78
N PHE A 309 21.49 7.41 -4.21
CA PHE A 309 20.54 6.79 -3.29
C PHE A 309 21.22 5.83 -2.30
N LYS A 310 22.23 5.07 -2.74
CA LYS A 310 23.07 4.23 -1.86
C LYS A 310 23.82 5.06 -0.81
N GLU A 311 24.33 6.25 -1.16
CA GLU A 311 24.89 7.16 -0.16
C GLU A 311 23.86 7.57 0.90
N GLN A 312 22.64 7.90 0.48
CA GLN A 312 21.56 8.25 1.43
C GLN A 312 21.23 7.07 2.36
N ILE A 313 21.20 5.84 1.83
CA ILE A 313 21.01 4.63 2.64
C ILE A 313 22.13 4.48 3.69
N LEU A 314 23.39 4.69 3.31
CA LEU A 314 24.52 4.58 4.23
C LEU A 314 24.41 5.59 5.38
N ILE A 315 24.07 6.84 5.08
CA ILE A 315 23.88 7.89 6.09
C ILE A 315 22.67 7.57 6.97
N PHE A 316 21.61 7.01 6.41
CA PHE A 316 20.45 6.58 7.19
C PHE A 316 20.77 5.43 8.14
N LYS A 317 21.61 4.48 7.72
CA LYS A 317 22.12 3.43 8.62
C LYS A 317 22.99 4.02 9.72
N GLU A 318 23.83 5.01 9.42
CA GLU A 318 24.58 5.76 10.42
C GLU A 318 23.63 6.42 11.41
N PHE A 319 22.58 7.10 10.94
CA PHE A 319 21.52 7.70 11.77
C PHE A 319 20.89 6.67 12.72
N LEU A 320 20.49 5.51 12.21
CA LEU A 320 19.86 4.46 13.03
C LEU A 320 20.81 3.88 14.09
N PHE A 321 22.13 3.93 13.85
CA PHE A 321 23.14 3.39 14.76
C PHE A 321 23.60 4.42 15.80
N THR A 322 23.91 5.65 15.37
CA THR A 322 24.56 6.67 16.20
C THR A 322 23.58 7.68 16.81
N ALA A 323 22.42 7.86 16.17
CA ALA A 323 21.42 8.88 16.53
C ALA A 323 20.02 8.28 16.64
N ARG A 324 19.93 7.05 17.17
CA ARG A 324 18.69 6.29 17.29
C ARG A 324 17.58 7.09 17.99
N PRO A 325 16.30 6.90 17.60
CA PRO A 325 15.19 7.54 18.28
C PRO A 325 15.20 7.24 19.78
N SER A 326 14.93 8.25 20.61
CA SER A 326 14.71 8.07 22.05
C SER A 326 13.42 7.29 22.33
N GLU A 327 13.21 6.87 23.59
CA GLU A 327 11.94 6.21 23.98
C GLU A 327 10.74 7.13 23.76
N GLU A 328 10.89 8.44 24.00
CA GLU A 328 9.87 9.45 23.75
C GLU A 328 9.60 9.62 22.25
N GLN A 329 10.65 9.72 21.42
CA GLN A 329 10.51 9.79 19.96
C GLN A 329 9.89 8.51 19.37
N THR A 330 10.07 7.37 20.03
CA THR A 330 9.42 6.11 19.63
C THR A 330 7.93 6.09 19.95
N LYS A 331 7.46 6.92 20.90
CA LYS A 331 6.04 7.13 21.18
C LYS A 331 5.43 8.24 20.32
N ASP A 332 6.27 9.11 19.74
CA ASP A 332 5.89 10.11 18.75
C ASP A 332 5.70 9.45 17.37
N PHE A 333 4.44 9.14 17.05
CA PHE A 333 4.10 8.54 15.77
C PHE A 333 4.53 9.42 14.58
N ASP A 334 4.47 10.74 14.67
CA ASP A 334 4.83 11.62 13.55
C ASP A 334 6.34 11.57 13.26
N PHE A 335 7.17 11.51 14.30
CA PHE A 335 8.61 11.25 14.12
C PHE A 335 8.86 9.88 13.46
N LEU A 336 8.23 8.82 13.98
CA LEU A 336 8.38 7.47 13.45
C LEU A 336 7.87 7.32 12.02
N LEU A 337 6.82 8.03 11.62
CA LEU A 337 6.31 8.01 10.24
C LEU A 337 7.39 8.45 9.26
N ASN A 338 8.07 9.56 9.52
CA ASN A 338 9.10 10.06 8.60
C ASN A 338 10.29 9.10 8.51
N LEU A 339 10.68 8.48 9.63
CA LEU A 339 11.70 7.43 9.66
C LEU A 339 11.27 6.20 8.84
N GLY A 340 10.04 5.76 9.02
CA GLY A 340 9.45 4.66 8.29
C GLY A 340 9.31 4.95 6.80
N GLU A 341 9.01 6.18 6.40
CA GLU A 341 8.94 6.60 5.00
C GLU A 341 10.31 6.47 4.31
N ILE A 342 11.39 6.87 4.99
CA ILE A 342 12.76 6.65 4.49
C ILE A 342 13.05 5.15 4.37
N PHE A 343 12.78 4.36 5.42
CA PHE A 343 12.99 2.92 5.40
C PHE A 343 12.23 2.24 4.24
N THR A 344 10.95 2.59 4.07
CA THR A 344 10.13 2.02 2.99
C THR A 344 10.65 2.39 1.61
N LEU A 345 11.27 3.55 1.39
CA LEU A 345 11.93 3.85 0.11
C LEU A 345 13.07 2.87 -0.19
N VAL A 346 13.83 2.45 0.82
CA VAL A 346 14.93 1.48 0.64
C VAL A 346 14.40 0.09 0.26
N VAL A 347 13.34 -0.36 0.93
CA VAL A 347 12.69 -1.64 0.59
C VAL A 347 12.02 -1.56 -0.78
N TYR A 348 11.43 -0.41 -1.12
CA TYR A 348 10.79 -0.15 -2.41
C TYR A 348 11.80 -0.27 -3.55
N GLY A 349 12.96 0.37 -3.40
CA GLY A 349 14.04 0.32 -4.38
C GLY A 349 14.61 -1.09 -4.55
N GLN A 350 14.71 -1.89 -3.47
CA GLN A 350 15.18 -3.29 -3.57
C GLN A 350 14.30 -4.09 -4.54
N LEU A 351 12.99 -4.13 -4.31
CA LEU A 351 12.10 -4.94 -5.14
C LEU A 351 11.96 -4.38 -6.56
N ILE A 352 12.09 -3.06 -6.74
CA ILE A 352 12.15 -2.46 -8.08
C ILE A 352 13.38 -2.97 -8.84
N ILE A 353 14.57 -2.99 -8.23
CA ILE A 353 15.79 -3.49 -8.89
C ILE A 353 15.68 -4.98 -9.20
N GLU A 354 15.22 -5.80 -8.25
CA GLU A 354 14.99 -7.23 -8.48
C GLU A 354 14.09 -7.46 -9.69
N ASN A 355 12.99 -6.70 -9.77
CA ASN A 355 12.01 -6.89 -10.83
C ASN A 355 12.40 -6.24 -12.16
N ALA A 356 13.19 -5.17 -12.12
CA ALA A 356 13.75 -4.56 -13.31
C ALA A 356 14.54 -5.58 -14.14
N LYS A 357 15.30 -6.46 -13.48
CA LYS A 357 15.99 -7.58 -14.13
C LYS A 357 15.02 -8.61 -14.74
N ILE A 358 13.95 -8.95 -14.04
CA ILE A 358 12.95 -9.93 -14.51
C ILE A 358 12.25 -9.44 -15.78
N TYR A 359 11.89 -8.16 -15.82
CA TYR A 359 11.15 -7.55 -16.94
C TYR A 359 12.06 -6.84 -17.95
N ASN A 360 13.38 -6.97 -17.84
CA ASN A 360 14.37 -6.30 -18.70
C ASN A 360 14.13 -4.80 -18.87
N ILE A 361 13.90 -4.11 -17.75
CA ILE A 361 13.70 -2.65 -17.72
C ILE A 361 15.01 -1.95 -18.08
N GLU A 362 14.94 -1.00 -19.01
CA GLU A 362 16.12 -0.22 -19.42
C GLU A 362 16.71 0.60 -18.27
N ASP A 363 18.05 0.65 -18.23
CA ASP A 363 18.83 1.40 -17.25
C ASP A 363 18.39 2.86 -17.11
N ASP A 364 18.06 3.53 -18.22
CA ASP A 364 17.57 4.90 -18.20
C ASP A 364 16.26 5.05 -17.41
N VAL A 365 15.33 4.10 -17.56
CA VAL A 365 14.06 4.10 -16.82
C VAL A 365 14.32 3.84 -15.35
N LEU A 366 15.17 2.87 -15.03
CA LEU A 366 15.54 2.54 -13.66
C LEU A 366 16.27 3.70 -12.97
N ASP A 367 17.22 4.34 -13.63
CA ASP A 367 17.97 5.48 -13.13
C ASP A 367 17.06 6.71 -12.94
N GLN A 368 16.02 6.86 -13.76
CA GLN A 368 15.00 7.89 -13.58
C GLN A 368 14.03 7.57 -12.43
N ILE A 369 13.74 6.31 -12.12
CA ILE A 369 13.02 5.94 -10.89
C ILE A 369 13.81 6.43 -9.66
N PHE A 370 15.12 6.18 -9.63
CA PHE A 370 15.95 6.64 -8.51
C PHE A 370 16.07 8.17 -8.44
N ASN A 371 15.85 8.89 -9.55
CA ASN A 371 15.78 10.36 -9.52
C ASN A 371 14.68 10.87 -8.56
N PHE A 372 13.44 10.38 -8.68
CA PHE A 372 12.38 10.83 -7.78
C PHE A 372 12.55 10.27 -6.37
N MET A 373 13.05 9.04 -6.23
CA MET A 373 13.26 8.44 -4.92
C MET A 373 14.29 9.20 -4.07
N ILE A 374 15.34 9.77 -4.68
CA ILE A 374 16.30 10.66 -3.98
C ILE A 374 15.59 11.91 -3.43
N ARG A 375 14.67 12.49 -4.22
CA ARG A 375 13.90 13.68 -3.80
C ARG A 375 12.94 13.33 -2.67
N ASP A 376 12.23 12.21 -2.78
CA ASP A 376 11.32 11.73 -1.74
C ASP A 376 12.09 11.42 -0.44
N PHE A 377 13.27 10.79 -0.53
CA PHE A 377 14.16 10.54 0.61
C PHE A 377 14.56 11.86 1.28
N SER A 378 14.99 12.83 0.48
CA SER A 378 15.39 14.16 0.98
C SER A 378 14.22 14.91 1.63
N LYS A 379 13.00 14.76 1.10
CA LYS A 379 11.78 15.34 1.69
C LYS A 379 11.55 14.81 3.11
N PHE A 380 11.61 13.50 3.31
CA PHE A 380 11.41 12.91 4.64
C PHE A 380 12.57 13.20 5.60
N ALA A 381 13.81 13.24 5.10
CA ALA A 381 14.96 13.68 5.90
C ALA A 381 14.79 15.12 6.40
N LEU A 382 14.32 16.03 5.54
CA LEU A 382 13.99 17.40 5.93
C LEU A 382 12.88 17.45 6.99
N GLN A 383 11.85 16.60 6.86
CA GLN A 383 10.77 16.52 7.86
C GLN A 383 11.27 16.07 9.23
N ILE A 384 12.23 15.12 9.29
CA ILE A 384 12.90 14.73 10.53
C ILE A 384 13.72 15.91 11.06
N TYR A 385 14.56 16.53 10.22
CA TYR A 385 15.37 17.70 10.60
C TYR A 385 14.52 18.79 11.28
N SER A 386 13.33 19.06 10.75
CA SER A 386 12.45 20.12 11.24
C SER A 386 11.57 19.77 12.45
N LYS A 387 11.64 18.55 13.00
CA LYS A 387 10.84 18.22 14.19
C LYS A 387 11.38 18.93 15.43
N PRO A 388 10.52 19.51 16.29
CA PRO A 388 10.95 20.09 17.56
C PRO A 388 11.64 19.07 18.49
N SER A 389 11.29 17.79 18.34
CA SER A 389 11.87 16.69 19.11
C SER A 389 13.23 16.20 18.58
N SER A 390 13.71 16.70 17.44
CA SER A 390 14.97 16.24 16.85
C SER A 390 16.19 16.71 17.62
N THR A 391 17.12 15.80 17.88
CA THR A 391 18.40 16.10 18.50
C THR A 391 19.38 16.70 17.49
N GLU A 392 20.41 17.40 17.96
CA GLU A 392 21.46 17.97 17.09
C GLU A 392 22.10 16.91 16.18
N ALA A 393 22.44 15.73 16.71
CA ALA A 393 23.01 14.64 15.92
C ALA A 393 22.04 14.17 14.82
N GLN A 394 20.75 14.05 15.13
CA GLN A 394 19.73 13.68 14.15
C GLN A 394 19.56 14.74 13.08
N MET A 395 19.59 16.02 13.45
CA MET A 395 19.52 17.14 12.50
C MET A 395 20.72 17.14 11.54
N GLN A 396 21.94 16.99 12.06
CA GLN A 396 23.16 16.95 11.24
C GLN A 396 23.15 15.78 10.24
N LEU A 397 22.76 14.59 10.69
CA LEU A 397 22.64 13.43 9.80
C LEU A 397 21.49 13.58 8.80
N SER A 398 20.38 14.20 9.20
CA SER A 398 19.26 14.52 8.31
C SER A 398 19.67 15.47 7.19
N LEU A 399 20.47 16.50 7.48
CA LEU A 399 21.01 17.39 6.45
C LEU A 399 21.93 16.64 5.48
N LYS A 400 22.76 15.70 5.96
CA LYS A 400 23.61 14.86 5.08
C LYS A 400 22.79 13.95 4.16
N MET A 401 21.60 13.52 4.60
CA MET A 401 20.68 12.71 3.79
C MET A 401 20.01 13.51 2.66
N ILE A 402 19.99 14.85 2.74
CA ILE A 402 19.44 15.68 1.66
C ILE A 402 20.41 15.70 0.49
N LYS A 403 19.99 15.14 -0.64
CA LYS A 403 20.80 15.00 -1.86
C LYS A 403 20.01 15.47 -3.08
N LYS A 404 20.73 15.96 -4.09
CA LYS A 404 20.16 16.28 -5.39
C LYS A 404 20.36 15.08 -6.32
N PRO A 405 19.34 14.66 -7.08
CA PRO A 405 19.56 13.64 -8.10
C PRO A 405 20.43 14.18 -9.24
N ILE A 406 21.17 13.28 -9.88
CA ILE A 406 21.98 13.59 -11.05
C ILE A 406 21.06 13.87 -12.24
N VAL A 407 21.19 15.08 -12.76
CA VAL A 407 20.47 15.55 -13.94
C VAL A 407 21.12 14.96 -15.17
N ASN A 408 20.33 14.33 -16.03
CA ASN A 408 20.75 13.86 -17.33
C ASN A 408 19.64 14.21 -18.33
N VAL A 409 19.92 15.19 -19.19
CA VAL A 409 18.95 15.73 -20.16
C VAL A 409 18.67 14.70 -21.25
N GLU A 410 19.68 13.96 -21.71
CA GLU A 410 19.50 12.92 -22.73
C GLU A 410 18.62 11.78 -22.23
N ARG A 411 18.84 11.34 -20.98
CA ARG A 411 17.97 10.35 -20.32
C ARG A 411 16.54 10.85 -20.22
N PHE A 412 16.35 12.09 -19.77
CA PHE A 412 15.02 12.70 -19.66
C PHE A 412 14.32 12.77 -21.02
N ASP A 413 15.00 13.29 -22.05
CA ASP A 413 14.46 13.42 -23.40
C ASP A 413 14.12 12.07 -24.01
N LYS A 414 14.95 11.05 -23.79
CA LYS A 414 14.69 9.68 -24.23
C LYS A 414 13.43 9.15 -23.55
N ILE A 415 13.28 9.34 -22.26
CA ILE A 415 12.09 8.86 -21.52
C ILE A 415 10.85 9.58 -21.98
N TRP A 416 10.91 10.91 -22.07
CA TRP A 416 9.82 11.74 -22.55
C TRP A 416 9.35 11.29 -23.94
N LYS A 417 10.27 11.19 -24.92
CA LYS A 417 9.92 10.86 -26.30
C LYS A 417 9.47 9.41 -26.48
N LYS A 418 10.18 8.45 -25.88
CA LYS A 418 9.96 7.00 -26.12
C LYS A 418 8.84 6.40 -25.27
N TYR A 419 8.67 6.86 -24.04
CA TYR A 419 7.80 6.19 -23.07
C TYR A 419 6.60 7.02 -22.62
N VAL A 420 6.68 8.35 -22.71
CA VAL A 420 5.63 9.23 -22.19
C VAL A 420 4.80 9.80 -23.33
N TYR A 421 5.42 10.55 -24.23
CA TYR A 421 4.73 11.22 -25.34
C TYR A 421 4.18 10.22 -26.36
N ASP A 422 4.88 9.09 -26.55
CA ASP A 422 4.46 8.03 -27.47
C ASP A 422 3.17 7.31 -27.03
N LEU A 423 2.75 7.49 -25.77
CA LEU A 423 1.48 6.95 -25.26
C LEU A 423 0.26 7.74 -25.71
N LYS A 424 0.45 8.95 -26.27
CA LYS A 424 -0.68 9.73 -26.80
C LYS A 424 -1.43 8.92 -27.85
N ASP A 425 -2.76 8.97 -27.78
CA ASP A 425 -3.70 8.31 -28.69
C ASP A 425 -3.54 6.78 -28.78
N THR A 426 -2.78 6.14 -27.89
CA THR A 426 -2.62 4.67 -27.86
C THR A 426 -3.76 3.96 -27.11
N TYR A 427 -4.49 4.69 -26.27
CA TYR A 427 -5.65 4.19 -25.53
C TYR A 427 -6.69 5.31 -25.35
N GLN A 428 -7.95 4.94 -25.51
CA GLN A 428 -9.12 5.74 -25.16
C GLN A 428 -10.13 4.82 -24.46
N MET A 429 -10.78 5.30 -23.40
CA MET A 429 -11.88 4.56 -22.77
C MET A 429 -13.04 4.46 -23.76
N ASN A 430 -13.70 3.30 -23.81
CA ASN A 430 -14.95 3.17 -24.55
C ASN A 430 -16.01 4.10 -23.93
N GLU A 431 -16.81 4.73 -24.79
CA GLU A 431 -17.93 5.60 -24.40
C GLU A 431 -19.08 4.86 -23.72
#